data_AF-A0A9D9IQ29-F1
#
_entry.id   AF-A0A9D9IQ29-F1
#
_cell.length_a   1.000
_cell.length_b   1.000
_cell.length_c   1.000
_cell.angle_alpha   90.00
_cell.angle_beta   90.00
_cell.angle_gamma   90.00
#
_symmetry.space_group_name_H-M   'P 1'
#
loop_
_entity.id
_entity.type
_entity.pdbx_description
1 polymer ?
#
loop_
_entity_poly.entity_id
_entity_poly.type
_entity_poly.pdbx_seq_one_letter_code
_entity_poly.pdbx_strand_id
1 'polypeptide(L)'
;MAFAYCGGLEEVDLPTNIDSIEEGLFADCGSLTPITIPKKVDRMGTGTFHNCYDLMEINVENAVPPVLEYSNGLYPQYAGCLDYVNKDDCVLNVPVGSLEAYKSADGWKRFKNIQEKDFG
;
A
#
# COMPACT_ATOMS: atom_id res chain seq x y z
N MET A 1 14.36 9.86 -6.87
CA MET A 1 14.49 8.58 -6.15
C MET A 1 14.12 8.90 -4.72
N ALA A 2 12.88 8.65 -4.35
CA ALA A 2 12.44 8.83 -2.98
C ALA A 2 12.31 7.42 -2.38
N PHE A 3 12.84 7.29 -1.16
CA PHE A 3 12.83 6.19 -0.19
C PHE A 3 13.22 4.75 -0.58
N ALA A 4 13.35 4.35 -1.84
CA ALA A 4 13.83 3.01 -2.17
C ALA A 4 15.15 2.65 -1.46
N TYR A 5 15.24 1.43 -0.91
CA TYR A 5 16.35 0.89 -0.12
C TYR A 5 16.65 1.62 1.20
N CYS A 6 15.74 2.47 1.69
CA CYS A 6 15.84 3.05 3.02
C CYS A 6 15.43 2.03 4.09
N GLY A 7 16.29 1.05 4.36
CA GLY A 7 16.00 -0.04 5.30
C GLY A 7 15.72 0.41 6.74
N GLY A 8 16.13 1.62 7.14
CA GLY A 8 15.82 2.21 8.45
C GLY A 8 14.70 3.24 8.44
N LEU A 9 13.92 3.36 7.35
CA LEU A 9 12.73 4.20 7.31
C LEU A 9 11.61 3.51 8.07
N GLU A 10 11.24 4.06 9.22
CA GLU A 10 10.16 3.52 10.07
C GLU A 10 8.80 4.14 9.73
N GLU A 11 8.76 5.45 9.47
CA GLU A 11 7.54 6.21 9.18
C GLU A 11 7.80 7.26 8.09
N VAL A 12 6.77 7.57 7.31
CA VAL A 12 6.83 8.61 6.26
C VAL A 12 5.47 9.28 6.08
N ASP A 13 5.48 10.60 6.11
CA ASP A 13 4.32 11.41 5.77
C ASP A 13 4.25 11.67 4.26
N LEU A 14 3.24 11.11 3.61
CA LEU A 14 2.96 11.40 2.20
C LEU A 14 2.22 12.75 2.07
N PRO A 15 2.53 13.58 1.05
CA PRO A 15 1.77 14.80 0.81
C PRO A 15 0.30 14.49 0.55
N THR A 16 -0.61 15.26 1.13
CA THR A 16 -2.06 14.98 1.06
C THR A 16 -2.70 15.20 -0.32
N ASN A 17 -1.98 15.85 -1.25
CA ASN A 17 -2.48 16.27 -2.56
C ASN A 17 -1.76 15.59 -3.73
N ILE A 18 -1.32 14.34 -3.56
CA ILE A 18 -0.83 13.51 -4.66
C ILE A 18 -1.95 12.60 -5.17
N ASP A 19 -2.00 12.41 -6.49
CA ASP A 19 -2.99 11.54 -7.15
C ASP A 19 -2.48 10.10 -7.28
N SER A 20 -1.16 9.89 -7.25
CA SER A 20 -0.55 8.57 -7.43
C SER A 20 0.75 8.40 -6.64
N ILE A 21 1.07 7.15 -6.31
CA ILE A 21 2.36 6.75 -5.75
C ILE A 21 3.19 6.09 -6.86
N GLU A 22 4.41 6.57 -7.06
CA GLU A 22 5.30 6.12 -8.14
C GLU A 22 5.82 4.68 -7.93
N GLU A 23 6.17 4.04 -9.05
CA GLU A 23 6.82 2.73 -9.07
C GLU A 23 8.03 2.67 -8.15
N GLY A 24 8.08 1.64 -7.30
CA GLY A 24 9.22 1.35 -6.43
C GLY A 24 9.52 2.38 -5.32
N LEU A 25 8.62 3.34 -5.04
CA LEU A 25 8.88 4.44 -4.11
C LEU A 25 9.37 4.00 -2.71
N PHE A 26 8.86 2.88 -2.20
CA PHE A 26 9.27 2.33 -0.90
C PHE A 26 9.88 0.92 -1.02
N ALA A 27 10.34 0.53 -2.22
CA ALA A 27 10.94 -0.78 -2.42
C ALA A 27 12.10 -0.99 -1.42
N ASP A 28 12.15 -2.15 -0.78
CA ASP A 28 13.17 -2.55 0.20
C ASP A 28 13.26 -1.65 1.45
N CYS A 29 12.19 -0.93 1.79
CA CYS A 29 12.03 -0.27 3.10
C CYS A 29 11.58 -1.29 4.17
N GLY A 30 12.52 -2.14 4.58
CA GLY A 30 12.24 -3.28 5.46
C GLY A 30 11.52 -2.93 6.77
N SER A 31 11.92 -1.83 7.41
CA SER A 31 11.40 -1.38 8.71
C SER A 31 10.19 -0.44 8.64
N LEU A 32 9.62 -0.18 7.45
CA LEU A 32 8.49 0.74 7.32
C LEU A 32 7.25 0.16 7.99
N THR A 33 6.79 0.79 9.07
CA THR A 33 5.59 0.41 9.83
C THR A 33 5.16 1.56 10.76
N PRO A 34 3.98 2.18 10.56
CA PRO A 34 2.94 1.97 9.54
C PRO A 34 3.13 2.81 8.26
N ILE A 35 2.17 2.75 7.32
CA ILE A 35 2.02 3.71 6.21
C ILE A 35 0.60 4.26 6.08
N THR A 36 0.47 5.54 5.74
CA THR A 36 -0.81 6.19 5.40
C THR A 36 -0.85 6.61 3.94
N ILE A 37 -1.83 6.12 3.19
CA ILE A 37 -2.11 6.42 1.79
C ILE A 37 -3.17 7.53 1.72
N PRO A 38 -2.81 8.74 1.23
CA PRO A 38 -3.70 9.90 1.24
C PRO A 38 -4.98 9.72 0.43
N LYS A 39 -6.03 10.44 0.84
CA LYS A 39 -7.38 10.36 0.26
C LYS A 39 -7.47 10.51 -1.27
N LYS A 40 -6.56 11.26 -1.89
CA LYS A 40 -6.58 11.52 -3.35
C LYS A 40 -5.87 10.47 -4.18
N VAL A 41 -5.10 9.58 -3.55
CA VAL A 41 -4.36 8.54 -4.28
C VAL A 41 -5.37 7.58 -4.91
N ASP A 42 -5.33 7.50 -6.25
CA ASP A 42 -6.17 6.60 -7.05
C ASP A 42 -5.38 5.49 -7.74
N ARG A 43 -4.05 5.59 -7.78
CA ARG A 43 -3.13 4.64 -8.42
C ARG A 43 -1.83 4.48 -7.65
N MET A 44 -1.31 3.26 -7.65
CA MET A 44 -0.04 2.91 -7.01
C MET A 44 0.78 2.04 -7.97
N GLY A 45 2.00 2.48 -8.27
CA GLY A 45 2.88 1.86 -9.24
C GLY A 45 3.38 0.47 -8.83
N THR A 46 3.96 -0.24 -9.79
CA THR A 46 4.54 -1.57 -9.57
C THR A 46 5.63 -1.54 -8.51
N GLY A 47 5.75 -2.60 -7.71
CA GLY A 47 6.80 -2.73 -6.71
C GLY A 47 6.86 -1.63 -5.63
N THR A 48 5.85 -0.76 -5.49
CA THR A 48 5.87 0.37 -4.54
C THR A 48 6.30 -0.04 -3.13
N PHE A 49 5.77 -1.15 -2.61
CA PHE A 49 6.10 -1.71 -1.28
C PHE A 49 6.78 -3.08 -1.38
N HIS A 50 7.50 -3.34 -2.48
CA HIS A 50 8.25 -4.58 -2.62
C HIS A 50 9.24 -4.75 -1.45
N ASN A 51 9.29 -5.94 -0.85
CA ASN A 51 10.14 -6.23 0.33
C ASN A 51 9.96 -5.29 1.54
N CYS A 52 8.78 -4.68 1.72
CA CYS A 52 8.41 -4.03 2.98
C CYS A 52 7.82 -5.07 3.95
N TYR A 53 8.65 -5.96 4.48
CA TYR A 53 8.21 -7.13 5.26
C TYR A 53 7.71 -6.80 6.68
N ASP A 54 8.17 -5.70 7.29
CA ASP A 54 7.70 -5.29 8.63
C ASP A 54 6.42 -4.43 8.58
N LEU A 55 5.85 -4.19 7.39
CA LEU A 55 4.62 -3.40 7.24
C LEU A 55 3.43 -4.12 7.89
N MET A 56 3.07 -3.68 9.10
CA MET A 56 2.01 -4.29 9.92
C MET A 56 0.66 -3.56 9.82
N GLU A 57 0.66 -2.30 9.38
CA GLU A 57 -0.55 -1.50 9.25
C GLU A 57 -0.48 -0.61 8.01
N ILE A 58 -1.55 -0.65 7.22
CA ILE A 58 -1.79 0.24 6.08
C ILE A 58 -3.09 0.99 6.33
N ASN A 59 -3.00 2.31 6.38
CA ASN A 59 -4.15 3.21 6.44
C ASN A 59 -4.42 3.75 5.04
N VAL A 60 -5.61 3.50 4.48
CA VAL A 60 -6.02 4.11 3.21
C VAL A 60 -7.18 5.05 3.46
N GLU A 61 -7.01 6.33 3.16
CA GLU A 61 -8.05 7.35 3.40
C GLU A 61 -9.05 7.47 2.25
N ASN A 62 -8.77 6.84 1.11
CA ASN A 62 -9.66 6.84 -0.05
C ASN A 62 -10.76 5.80 0.13
N ALA A 63 -12.03 6.20 0.01
CA ALA A 63 -13.16 5.28 0.09
C ALA A 63 -13.26 4.36 -1.15
N VAL A 64 -12.62 4.74 -2.25
CA VAL A 64 -12.47 3.91 -3.44
C VAL A 64 -11.08 3.27 -3.41
N PRO A 65 -10.97 1.92 -3.49
CA PRO A 65 -9.68 1.24 -3.51
C PRO A 65 -8.79 1.78 -4.65
N PRO A 66 -7.57 2.25 -4.36
CA PRO A 66 -6.61 2.64 -5.38
C PRO A 66 -6.31 1.46 -6.32
N VAL A 67 -6.13 1.73 -7.61
CA VAL A 67 -5.69 0.72 -8.55
C VAL A 67 -4.23 0.37 -8.26
N LEU A 68 -3.98 -0.91 -7.97
CA LEU A 68 -2.63 -1.44 -7.83
C LEU A 68 -2.13 -1.83 -9.21
N GLU A 69 -1.07 -1.21 -9.70
CA GLU A 69 -0.49 -1.55 -10.99
C GLU A 69 0.28 -2.88 -10.91
N TYR A 70 0.30 -3.59 -12.05
CA TYR A 70 0.96 -4.87 -12.20
C TYR A 70 1.85 -4.88 -13.46
N SER A 71 3.07 -5.42 -13.38
CA SER A 71 3.94 -5.64 -14.53
C SER A 71 4.01 -7.12 -14.92
N ASN A 72 3.81 -7.42 -16.21
CA ASN A 72 4.06 -8.74 -16.81
C ASN A 72 5.44 -8.83 -17.48
N GLY A 73 6.37 -7.97 -17.08
CA GLY A 73 7.71 -7.85 -17.67
C GLY A 73 8.66 -8.98 -17.27
N LEU A 74 9.94 -8.83 -17.66
CA LEU A 74 11.00 -9.83 -17.46
C LEU A 74 11.29 -10.16 -15.97
N TYR A 75 10.82 -9.34 -15.03
CA TYR A 75 11.01 -9.53 -13.60
C TYR A 75 9.66 -9.61 -12.85
N PRO A 76 8.93 -10.73 -12.98
CA PRO A 76 7.61 -10.90 -12.38
C PRO A 76 7.61 -10.87 -10.84
N GLN A 77 8.77 -10.99 -10.20
CA GLN A 77 8.89 -10.83 -8.74
C GLN A 77 8.68 -9.39 -8.26
N TYR A 78 8.79 -8.39 -9.15
CA TYR A 78 8.47 -6.99 -8.86
C TYR A 78 7.12 -6.58 -9.46
N ALA A 79 6.30 -7.56 -9.85
CA ALA A 79 5.11 -7.32 -10.62
C ALA A 79 4.08 -6.51 -9.82
N GLY A 80 3.84 -6.82 -8.55
CA GLY A 80 2.78 -6.22 -7.75
C GLY A 80 3.24 -5.10 -6.83
N CYS A 81 2.41 -4.05 -6.71
CA CYS A 81 2.59 -2.95 -5.77
C CYS A 81 2.82 -3.40 -4.31
N LEU A 82 2.11 -4.43 -3.85
CA LEU A 82 2.12 -4.92 -2.47
C LEU A 82 2.74 -6.31 -2.34
N ASP A 83 3.60 -6.73 -3.27
CA ASP A 83 4.27 -8.02 -3.16
C ASP A 83 5.14 -8.09 -1.90
N TYR A 84 5.22 -9.27 -1.29
CA TYR A 84 5.94 -9.54 -0.01
C TYR A 84 5.39 -8.87 1.25
N VAL A 85 4.43 -7.93 1.15
CA VAL A 85 3.64 -7.49 2.33
C VAL A 85 2.86 -8.69 2.88
N ASN A 86 2.99 -8.94 4.19
CA ASN A 86 2.31 -10.02 4.90
C ASN A 86 0.82 -9.72 5.06
N LYS A 87 0.01 -10.20 4.12
CA LYS A 87 -1.44 -9.96 4.06
C LYS A 87 -2.25 -10.76 5.08
N ASP A 88 -1.61 -11.70 5.76
CA ASP A 88 -2.26 -12.50 6.80
C ASP A 88 -2.29 -11.75 8.13
N ASP A 89 -1.22 -11.02 8.44
CA ASP A 89 -1.07 -10.29 9.70
C ASP A 89 -1.28 -8.78 9.56
N CYS A 90 -0.91 -8.18 8.42
CA CYS A 90 -1.06 -6.74 8.20
C CYS A 90 -2.53 -6.31 8.29
N VAL A 91 -2.78 -5.29 9.11
CA VAL A 91 -4.10 -4.67 9.26
C VAL A 91 -4.28 -3.62 8.16
N LEU A 92 -5.33 -3.78 7.36
CA LEU A 92 -5.76 -2.80 6.37
C LEU A 92 -6.94 -1.99 6.94
N ASN A 93 -6.67 -0.74 7.28
CA ASN A 93 -7.66 0.22 7.75
C ASN A 93 -8.19 1.02 6.55
N VAL A 94 -9.51 0.99 6.34
CA VAL A 94 -10.18 1.66 5.22
C VAL A 94 -11.32 2.55 5.73
N PRO A 95 -11.80 3.54 4.95
CA PRO A 95 -12.81 4.46 5.46
C PRO A 95 -14.14 3.77 5.75
N VAL A 96 -14.88 4.26 6.73
CA VAL A 96 -16.23 3.76 7.06
C VAL A 96 -17.12 3.75 5.81
N GLY A 97 -17.79 2.63 5.54
CA GLY A 97 -18.64 2.41 4.37
C GLY A 97 -17.92 1.88 3.13
N SER A 98 -16.60 1.65 3.17
CA SER A 98 -15.80 1.17 2.03
C SER A 98 -15.40 -0.30 2.10
N LEU A 99 -15.70 -1.01 3.21
CA LEU A 99 -15.20 -2.36 3.47
C LEU A 99 -15.43 -3.34 2.31
N GLU A 100 -16.64 -3.35 1.75
CA GLU A 100 -17.01 -4.27 0.66
C GLU A 100 -16.33 -3.92 -0.67
N ALA A 101 -15.99 -2.64 -0.90
CA ALA A 101 -15.20 -2.24 -2.05
C ALA A 101 -13.79 -2.80 -1.96
N TYR A 102 -13.15 -2.70 -0.80
CA TYR A 102 -11.80 -3.24 -0.57
C TYR A 102 -11.75 -4.77 -0.58
N LYS A 103 -12.78 -5.44 -0.07
CA LYS A 103 -12.89 -6.92 -0.13
C LYS A 103 -13.12 -7.46 -1.54
N SER A 104 -13.57 -6.64 -2.48
CA SER A 104 -13.78 -7.05 -3.88
C SER A 104 -12.67 -6.57 -4.82
N ALA A 105 -11.91 -5.55 -4.45
CA ALA A 105 -10.86 -4.96 -5.28
C ALA A 105 -9.62 -5.86 -5.41
N ASP A 106 -9.04 -5.87 -6.61
CA ASP A 106 -7.86 -6.68 -6.92
C ASP A 106 -6.64 -6.25 -6.10
N GLY A 107 -5.89 -7.25 -5.63
CA GLY A 107 -4.78 -7.09 -4.69
C GLY A 107 -5.19 -6.74 -3.25
N TRP A 108 -6.15 -5.83 -3.03
CA TRP A 108 -6.69 -5.47 -1.71
C TRP A 108 -7.48 -6.61 -1.05
N LYS A 109 -8.27 -7.35 -1.82
CA LYS A 109 -9.04 -8.51 -1.35
C LYS A 109 -8.20 -9.66 -0.76
N ARG A 110 -6.88 -9.59 -0.90
CA ARG A 110 -5.94 -10.59 -0.39
C ARG A 110 -5.60 -10.40 1.09
N PHE A 111 -5.89 -9.24 1.67
CA PHE A 111 -5.69 -8.99 3.11
C PHE A 111 -6.76 -9.74 3.93
N LYS A 112 -6.32 -10.45 4.97
CA LYS A 112 -7.22 -11.15 5.90
C LYS A 112 -7.85 -10.22 6.94
N ASN A 113 -7.11 -9.17 7.32
CA ASN A 113 -7.52 -8.23 8.37
C ASN A 113 -7.89 -6.88 7.75
N ILE A 114 -9.08 -6.79 7.16
CA ILE A 114 -9.63 -5.52 6.65
C ILE A 114 -10.68 -5.00 7.63
N GLN A 115 -10.49 -3.79 8.14
CA GLN A 115 -11.41 -3.15 9.07
C GLN A 115 -11.67 -1.69 8.70
N GLU A 116 -12.81 -1.17 9.14
CA GLU A 116 -13.16 0.23 8.94
C GLU A 116 -12.58 1.08 10.06
N LYS A 117 -12.07 2.26 9.71
CA LYS A 117 -11.52 3.26 10.62
C LYS A 117 -12.05 4.63 10.23
N ASP A 118 -12.39 5.43 11.23
CA ASP A 118 -12.68 6.85 11.03
C ASP A 118 -11.34 7.61 10.98
N PHE A 119 -11.12 8.36 9.90
CA PHE A 119 -9.90 9.13 9.66
C PHE A 119 -10.07 10.63 9.96
N GLY A 120 -11.27 11.07 10.39
CA GLY A 120 -11.55 12.46 10.77
C GLY A 120 -12.19 13.32 9.68
#